data_AF-A0A357K8C9-F1
#
_entry.id   AF-A0A357K8C9-F1
#
_cell.length_a   1.000
_cell.length_b   1.000
_cell.length_c   1.000
_cell.angle_alpha   90.00
_cell.angle_beta   90.00
_cell.angle_gamma   90.00
#
_symmetry.space_group_name_H-M   'P 1'
#
loop_
_entity.id
_entity.type
_entity.pdbx_description
1 polymer ?
#
loop_
_entity_poly.entity_id
_entity_poly.type
_entity_poly.pdbx_seq_one_letter_code
_entity_poly.pdbx_strand_id
1 'polypeptide(L)'
;MFPEPGLNCDGTCVNDVDGDGVCDENEVLGCTNPEALNYDEAATDDDGSCEVLGCTYALANNYNEAATDDDGSCEFDLTGSSCPGDLDGSGLVQLNDLLDFLLVYGTYCDE
;
A
#
# COMPACT_ATOMS: atom_id res chain seq x y z
N MET A 1 -27.28 -22.90 -30.90
CA MET A 1 -26.62 -21.78 -30.19
C MET A 1 -25.34 -22.36 -29.62
N PHE A 2 -24.20 -21.84 -30.03
CA PHE A 2 -22.94 -22.21 -29.39
C PHE A 2 -22.79 -21.35 -28.13
N PRO A 3 -22.27 -21.89 -27.02
CA PRO A 3 -21.98 -21.07 -25.85
C PRO A 3 -20.91 -20.03 -26.18
N GLU A 4 -20.91 -18.94 -25.42
CA GLU A 4 -19.84 -17.93 -25.42
C GLU A 4 -18.49 -18.60 -25.04
N PRO A 5 -17.35 -18.02 -25.45
CA PRO A 5 -16.03 -18.51 -25.03
C PRO A 5 -15.92 -18.58 -23.50
N GLY A 6 -15.38 -19.69 -22.98
CA GLY A 6 -15.26 -19.94 -21.53
C GLY A 6 -16.50 -20.56 -20.86
N LEU A 7 -17.62 -20.72 -21.58
CA LEU A 7 -18.87 -21.27 -21.04
C LEU A 7 -19.20 -22.68 -21.57
N ASN A 8 -19.81 -23.49 -20.71
CA ASN A 8 -20.39 -24.80 -20.98
C ASN A 8 -21.74 -24.68 -21.71
N CYS A 9 -22.26 -25.80 -22.23
CA CYS A 9 -23.55 -25.84 -22.93
C CYS A 9 -24.78 -25.47 -22.07
N ASP A 10 -24.62 -25.45 -20.75
CA ASP A 10 -25.64 -25.06 -19.78
C ASP A 10 -25.50 -23.59 -19.32
N GLY A 11 -24.50 -22.86 -19.86
CA GLY A 11 -24.22 -21.47 -19.48
C GLY A 11 -23.44 -21.32 -18.17
N THR A 12 -22.77 -22.37 -17.69
CA THR A 12 -21.83 -22.30 -16.55
C THR A 12 -20.39 -22.17 -17.01
N CYS A 13 -19.51 -21.61 -16.19
CA CYS A 13 -18.09 -21.47 -16.52
C CYS A 13 -17.39 -22.83 -16.66
N VAL A 14 -16.50 -22.94 -17.64
CA VAL A 14 -15.61 -24.11 -17.79
C VAL A 14 -14.60 -24.13 -16.65
N ASN A 15 -14.03 -22.96 -16.34
CA ASN A 15 -13.16 -22.69 -15.20
C ASN A 15 -13.63 -21.40 -14.51
N ASP A 16 -13.73 -21.48 -13.20
CA ASP A 16 -14.11 -20.41 -12.28
C ASP A 16 -13.49 -20.82 -10.94
N VAL A 17 -12.26 -20.36 -10.70
CA VAL A 17 -11.44 -20.80 -9.58
C VAL A 17 -11.90 -20.19 -8.26
N ASP A 18 -12.35 -18.93 -8.29
CA ASP A 18 -12.75 -18.19 -7.10
C ASP A 18 -14.27 -18.26 -6.79
N GLY A 19 -15.07 -18.68 -7.77
CA GLY A 19 -16.51 -18.92 -7.63
C GLY A 19 -17.36 -17.65 -7.69
N ASP A 20 -16.85 -16.55 -8.24
CA ASP A 20 -17.53 -15.25 -8.26
C ASP A 20 -18.60 -15.14 -9.39
N GLY A 21 -18.59 -16.10 -10.32
CA GLY A 21 -19.52 -16.19 -11.45
C GLY A 21 -19.03 -15.53 -12.74
N VAL A 22 -17.82 -14.98 -12.75
CA VAL A 22 -17.01 -14.64 -13.93
C VAL A 22 -16.10 -15.84 -14.22
N CYS A 23 -15.96 -16.21 -15.48
CA CYS A 23 -15.06 -17.31 -15.82
C CYS A 23 -13.62 -16.80 -15.87
N ASP A 24 -12.63 -17.58 -15.43
CA ASP A 24 -11.21 -17.21 -15.41
C ASP A 24 -10.73 -16.58 -16.73
N GLU A 25 -11.19 -17.11 -17.88
CA GLU A 25 -10.77 -16.61 -19.20
C GLU A 25 -11.38 -15.23 -19.56
N ASN A 26 -12.39 -14.80 -18.83
CA ASN A 26 -13.11 -13.53 -18.98
C ASN A 26 -12.79 -12.55 -17.84
N GLU A 27 -11.95 -12.93 -16.89
CA GLU A 27 -11.53 -12.05 -15.80
C GLU A 27 -10.74 -10.85 -16.34
N VAL A 28 -10.98 -9.71 -15.71
CA VAL A 28 -10.22 -8.49 -15.93
C VAL A 28 -9.45 -8.19 -14.65
N LEU A 29 -8.13 -8.27 -14.74
CA LEU A 29 -7.23 -7.97 -13.64
C LEU A 29 -7.12 -6.45 -13.44
N GLY A 30 -7.27 -6.01 -12.20
CA GLY A 30 -7.07 -4.63 -11.79
C GLY A 30 -7.49 -4.42 -10.34
N CYS A 31 -7.44 -3.17 -9.85
CA CYS A 31 -7.84 -2.92 -8.48
C CYS A 31 -9.37 -2.99 -8.31
N THR A 32 -9.84 -3.93 -7.48
CA THR A 32 -11.28 -4.09 -7.17
C THR A 32 -11.73 -3.29 -5.93
N ASN A 33 -10.79 -2.67 -5.19
CA ASN A 33 -11.12 -1.87 -4.01
C ASN A 33 -11.67 -0.49 -4.40
N PRO A 34 -12.95 -0.17 -4.10
CA PRO A 34 -13.56 1.10 -4.48
C PRO A 34 -13.01 2.32 -3.72
N GLU A 35 -12.26 2.11 -2.64
CA GLU A 35 -11.60 3.18 -1.89
C GLU A 35 -10.19 3.49 -2.39
N ALA A 36 -9.64 2.69 -3.31
CA ALA A 36 -8.32 2.90 -3.90
C ALA A 36 -8.35 3.98 -5.01
N LEU A 37 -7.22 4.67 -5.22
CA LEU A 37 -7.10 5.71 -6.24
C LEU A 37 -7.21 5.18 -7.67
N ASN A 38 -6.74 3.95 -7.88
CA ASN A 38 -6.71 3.26 -9.16
C ASN A 38 -7.80 2.19 -9.26
N TYR A 39 -8.91 2.33 -8.54
CA TYR A 39 -10.09 1.47 -8.67
C TYR A 39 -10.51 1.36 -10.14
N ASP A 40 -10.65 0.13 -10.61
CA ASP A 40 -11.17 -0.18 -11.94
C ASP A 40 -12.53 -0.87 -11.82
N GLU A 41 -13.59 -0.18 -12.26
CA GLU A 41 -14.95 -0.74 -12.25
C GLU A 41 -15.14 -1.93 -13.19
N ALA A 42 -14.22 -2.11 -14.15
CA ALA A 42 -14.22 -3.25 -15.06
C ALA A 42 -13.42 -4.44 -14.50
N ALA A 43 -12.61 -4.25 -13.45
CA ALA A 43 -11.87 -5.34 -12.83
C ALA A 43 -12.81 -6.31 -12.11
N THR A 44 -12.60 -7.59 -12.37
CA THR A 44 -13.35 -8.68 -11.73
C THR A 44 -12.49 -9.41 -10.71
N ASP A 45 -11.17 -9.40 -10.87
CA ASP A 45 -10.22 -9.99 -9.92
C ASP A 45 -9.11 -9.00 -9.56
N ASP A 46 -8.72 -9.01 -8.28
CA ASP A 46 -7.73 -8.10 -7.71
C ASP A 46 -6.32 -8.52 -8.11
N ASP A 47 -5.60 -7.65 -8.82
CA ASP A 47 -4.21 -7.89 -9.19
C ASP A 47 -3.20 -7.45 -8.10
N GLY A 48 -3.71 -6.94 -6.97
CA GLY A 48 -2.90 -6.43 -5.86
C GLY A 48 -2.23 -5.10 -6.16
N SER A 49 -2.64 -4.40 -7.23
CA SER A 49 -2.11 -3.08 -7.59
C SER A 49 -2.83 -1.92 -6.89
N CYS A 50 -3.84 -2.18 -6.05
CA CYS A 50 -4.63 -1.14 -5.39
C CYS A 50 -3.76 -0.11 -4.64
N GLU A 51 -3.90 1.16 -5.01
CA GLU A 51 -3.27 2.33 -4.40
C GLU A 51 -4.19 2.90 -3.31
N VAL A 52 -4.00 2.44 -2.08
CA VAL A 52 -4.73 2.90 -0.90
C VAL A 52 -3.87 3.93 -0.18
N LEU A 53 -4.37 5.16 -0.13
CA LEU A 53 -3.70 6.26 0.55
C LEU A 53 -3.82 6.18 2.07
N GLY A 54 -2.71 6.42 2.76
CA GLY A 54 -2.69 6.63 4.20
C GLY A 54 -1.28 6.50 4.76
N CYS A 55 -1.14 6.66 6.07
CA CYS A 55 0.18 6.56 6.67
C CYS A 55 0.73 5.12 6.66
N THR A 56 1.83 4.88 5.95
CA THR A 56 2.47 3.55 5.83
C THR A 56 3.52 3.26 6.90
N TYR A 57 3.79 4.23 7.78
CA TYR A 57 4.80 4.09 8.83
C TYR A 57 4.19 3.54 10.12
N ALA A 58 4.57 2.32 10.50
CA ALA A 58 4.05 1.63 11.70
C ALA A 58 4.28 2.36 13.03
N LEU A 59 5.14 3.39 13.05
CA LEU A 59 5.41 4.23 14.23
C LEU A 59 4.53 5.49 14.29
N ALA A 60 3.71 5.77 13.27
CA ALA A 60 2.79 6.88 13.28
C ALA A 60 1.53 6.54 14.10
N ASN A 61 0.96 7.56 14.74
CA ASN A 61 -0.28 7.44 15.51
C ASN A 61 -1.49 7.07 14.64
N ASN A 62 -1.43 7.43 13.36
CA ASN A 62 -2.46 7.18 12.36
C ASN A 62 -1.99 6.18 11.30
N TYR A 63 -1.07 5.27 11.64
CA TYR A 63 -0.68 4.16 10.78
C TYR A 63 -1.91 3.41 10.26
N ASN A 64 -1.98 3.20 8.95
CA ASN A 64 -3.01 2.43 8.26
C ASN A 64 -2.36 1.21 7.62
N GLU A 65 -2.66 0.01 8.13
CA GLU A 65 -2.12 -1.24 7.59
C GLU A 65 -2.63 -1.58 6.19
N ALA A 66 -3.75 -1.00 5.77
CA ALA A 66 -4.29 -1.15 4.43
C ALA A 66 -3.68 -0.16 3.44
N ALA A 67 -2.93 0.86 3.91
CA ALA A 67 -2.30 1.84 3.02
C ALA A 67 -1.11 1.21 2.29
N THR A 68 -1.14 1.29 0.96
CA THR A 68 -0.05 0.87 0.08
C THR A 68 0.83 2.04 -0.32
N ASP A 69 0.29 3.27 -0.26
CA ASP A 69 0.98 4.51 -0.61
C ASP A 69 0.84 5.58 0.48
N ASP A 70 1.97 6.21 0.82
CA ASP A 70 2.00 7.28 1.81
C ASP A 70 1.40 8.58 1.24
N ASP A 71 0.35 9.07 1.90
CA ASP A 71 -0.32 10.33 1.54
C ASP A 71 0.25 11.55 2.27
N GLY A 72 1.28 11.35 3.10
CA GLY A 72 1.90 12.40 3.90
C GLY A 72 1.04 12.86 5.08
N SER A 73 -0.03 12.13 5.42
CA SER A 73 -0.89 12.43 6.57
C SER A 73 -0.30 11.94 7.90
N CYS A 74 0.84 11.23 7.90
CA CYS A 74 1.42 10.62 9.09
C CYS A 74 1.58 11.60 10.27
N GLU A 75 0.93 11.27 11.38
CA GLU A 75 1.01 11.98 12.65
C GLU A 75 1.94 11.23 13.59
N PHE A 76 3.00 11.88 14.05
CA PHE A 76 3.90 11.34 15.07
C PHE A 76 3.71 12.11 16.37
N ASP A 77 3.49 11.40 17.48
CA ASP A 77 3.36 12.06 18.79
C ASP A 77 4.74 12.57 19.23
N LEU A 78 4.94 13.89 19.12
CA LEU A 78 6.17 14.56 19.53
C LEU A 78 6.27 14.74 21.06
N THR A 79 5.28 14.29 21.84
CA THR A 79 5.20 14.63 23.27
C THR A 79 6.01 13.71 24.20
N GLY A 80 6.72 12.70 23.68
CA GLY A 80 7.43 11.77 24.56
C GLY A 80 8.63 11.01 23.99
N SER A 81 8.97 11.14 22.71
CA SER A 81 10.14 10.49 22.13
C SER A 81 10.79 11.41 21.12
N SER A 82 12.11 11.59 21.25
CA SER A 82 12.98 12.16 20.23
C SER A 82 12.49 11.70 18.86
N CYS A 83 12.16 12.64 17.98
CA CYS A 83 11.90 12.26 16.61
C CYS A 83 13.16 11.55 16.09
N PRO A 84 13.06 10.43 15.35
CA PRO A 84 14.25 9.66 14.95
C PRO A 84 15.30 10.48 14.17
N GLY A 85 14.87 11.60 13.59
CA GLY A 85 15.73 12.55 12.88
C GLY A 85 16.15 13.76 13.71
N ASP A 86 15.82 13.86 15.00
CA ASP A 86 16.36 14.85 15.94
C ASP A 86 17.60 14.26 16.59
N LEU A 87 18.73 14.43 15.90
CA LEU A 87 20.01 13.87 16.29
C LEU A 87 20.71 14.75 17.33
N ASP A 88 20.37 16.04 17.40
CA ASP A 88 20.94 16.99 18.34
C ASP A 88 20.14 17.14 19.65
N GLY A 89 18.94 16.54 19.71
CA GLY A 89 18.06 16.53 20.89
C GLY A 89 17.32 17.85 21.12
N SER A 90 17.19 18.69 20.09
CA SER A 90 16.49 19.97 20.14
C SER A 90 14.96 19.84 20.09
N GLY A 91 14.44 18.66 19.78
CA GLY A 91 13.01 18.38 19.63
C GLY A 91 12.43 18.78 18.28
N LEU A 92 13.26 19.10 17.29
CA LEU A 92 12.87 19.50 15.93
C LEU A 92 13.76 18.80 14.91
N VAL A 93 13.23 18.36 13.77
CA VAL A 93 14.04 17.87 12.64
C VAL A 93 14.39 19.04 11.72
N GLN A 94 15.66 19.46 11.69
CA GLN A 94 16.13 20.64 10.95
C GLN A 94 17.42 20.37 10.18
N LEU A 95 17.94 21.44 9.54
CA LEU A 95 19.22 21.38 8.83
C LEU A 95 20.36 20.96 9.75
N ASN A 96 20.33 21.32 11.03
CA ASN A 96 21.37 20.95 11.98
C ASN A 96 21.42 19.44 12.20
N ASP A 97 20.28 18.77 12.32
CA ASP A 97 20.24 17.31 12.42
C ASP A 97 20.73 16.63 11.15
N LEU A 98 20.39 17.17 9.98
CA LEU A 98 20.92 16.66 8.73
C LEU A 98 22.45 16.83 8.66
N LEU A 99 22.98 17.96 9.17
CA LEU A 99 24.41 18.17 9.25
C LEU A 99 25.06 17.20 10.24
N ASP A 100 24.43 16.94 11.38
CA ASP A 100 24.91 15.98 12.37
C ASP A 100 24.91 14.55 11.83
N PHE A 101 23.88 14.16 11.06
CA PHE A 101 23.86 12.91 10.31
C PHE A 101 25.05 12.83 9.35
N LEU A 102 25.28 13.88 8.55
CA LEU A 102 26.36 13.91 7.56
C LEU A 102 27.75 13.92 8.20
N LEU A 103 27.88 14.40 9.44
CA LEU A 103 29.13 14.32 10.20
C LEU A 103 29.48 12.89 10.60
N VAL A 104 28.49 12.07 10.92
CA VAL A 104 28.68 10.67 11.34
C VAL A 104 28.43 9.66 10.21
N TYR A 105 27.98 10.11 9.04
CA TYR A 105 27.69 9.26 7.89
C TYR A 105 28.94 8.49 7.46
N GLY A 106 28.83 7.15 7.45
CA GLY A 106 29.94 6.26 7.11
C GLY A 106 30.90 5.96 8.26
N THR A 107 30.58 6.38 9.49
CA THR A 107 31.23 5.85 10.69
C THR A 107 30.73 4.43 10.99
N TYR A 108 31.56 3.64 11.66
CA TYR A 108 31.23 2.29 12.10
C TYR A 108 30.93 2.32 13.60
N CYS A 109 29.84 1.67 14.00
CA CYS A 109 29.57 1.41 15.41
C CYS A 109 30.20 0.05 15.75
N ASP A 110 31.08 0.02 16.76
CA ASP A 110 31.47 -1.25 17.38
C ASP A 110 30.28 -1.73 18.23
N GLU A 111 29.79 -2.94 17.95
CA GLU A 111 28.66 -3.57 18.67
C GLU A 111 29.03 -4.00 20.10
#